data_AF-K1TXH0-F1
#
_entry.id   AF-K1TXH0-F1
#
_cell.length_a   1.000
_cell.length_b   1.000
_cell.length_c   1.000
_cell.angle_alpha   90.00
_cell.angle_beta   90.00
_cell.angle_gamma   90.00
#
_symmetry.space_group_name_H-M   'P 1'
#
loop_
_entity.id
_entity.type
_entity.pdbx_description
1 polymer ?
#
loop_
_entity_poly.entity_id
_entity_poly.type
_entity_poly.pdbx_seq_one_letter_code
_entity_poly.pdbx_strand_id
1 'polypeptide(L)'
;MIAAVNDETNLVEKERKIDAIRWNQAEELSTFDYFDINALLAYLVKVNIVARWTRLDDKQGREMLHRLMTSLDGKDLINKQ
;
A
#
# COMPACT_ATOMS: atom_id res chain seq x y z
N MET A 1 -13.15 -11.04 10.39
CA MET A 1 -12.81 -9.65 9.98
C MET A 1 -11.95 -9.61 8.72
N ILE A 2 -10.90 -10.45 8.58
CA ILE A 2 -10.08 -10.53 7.35
C ILE A 2 -10.89 -11.04 6.13
N ALA A 3 -11.87 -11.94 6.34
CA ALA A 3 -12.69 -12.49 5.25
C ALA A 3 -13.59 -11.44 4.54
N ALA A 4 -14.10 -10.44 5.27
CA ALA A 4 -14.99 -9.42 4.70
C ALA A 4 -14.27 -8.41 3.77
N VAL A 5 -12.95 -8.33 3.87
CA VAL A 5 -12.11 -7.49 3.00
C VAL A 5 -11.81 -8.22 1.67
N ASN A 6 -12.09 -9.52 1.57
CA ASN A 6 -11.72 -10.33 0.42
C ASN A 6 -12.72 -10.26 -0.75
N ASP A 7 -13.96 -9.79 -0.50
CA ASP A 7 -14.99 -9.60 -1.53
C ASP A 7 -14.82 -8.29 -2.32
N GLU A 8 -13.85 -7.44 -1.95
CA GLU A 8 -13.58 -6.20 -2.67
C GLU A 8 -12.80 -6.49 -3.96
N THR A 9 -13.46 -6.41 -5.11
CA THR A 9 -12.85 -6.60 -6.43
C THR A 9 -11.85 -5.48 -6.75
N ASN A 10 -12.02 -4.32 -6.11
CA ASN A 10 -11.09 -3.20 -6.22
C ASN A 10 -9.94 -3.35 -5.21
N LEU A 11 -8.77 -3.72 -5.73
CA LEU A 11 -7.53 -3.92 -4.95
C LEU A 11 -7.10 -2.66 -4.18
N VAL A 12 -7.37 -1.46 -4.70
CA VAL A 12 -7.01 -0.20 -4.04
C VAL A 12 -7.86 0.02 -2.79
N GLU A 13 -9.17 -0.23 -2.89
CA GLU A 13 -10.07 -0.14 -1.74
C GLU A 13 -9.78 -1.21 -0.69
N LYS A 14 -9.34 -2.40 -1.12
CA LYS A 14 -8.85 -3.45 -0.23
C LYS A 14 -7.64 -2.98 0.59
N GLU A 15 -6.62 -2.42 -0.07
CA GLU A 15 -5.44 -1.85 0.58
C GLU A 15 -5.81 -0.70 1.53
N ARG A 16 -6.76 0.15 1.14
CA ARG A 16 -7.25 1.26 1.97
C ARG A 16 -7.92 0.76 3.25
N LYS A 17 -8.75 -0.29 3.16
CA LYS A 17 -9.38 -0.92 4.34
C LYS A 17 -8.36 -1.56 5.27
N ILE A 18 -7.34 -2.23 4.72
CA ILE A 18 -6.24 -2.81 5.51
C ILE A 18 -5.48 -1.71 6.27
N ASP A 19 -5.18 -0.60 5.62
CA ASP A 19 -4.49 0.52 6.28
C ASP A 19 -5.34 1.21 7.33
N ALA A 20 -6.65 1.30 7.14
CA ALA A 20 -7.57 1.81 8.17
C ALA A 20 -7.53 0.93 9.43
N ILE A 21 -7.49 -0.39 9.27
CA ILE A 21 -7.34 -1.32 10.40
C ILE A 21 -6.01 -1.09 11.11
N ARG A 22 -4.90 -1.01 10.37
CA ARG A 22 -3.57 -0.75 10.94
C ARG A 22 -3.49 0.58 11.68
N TRP A 23 -4.12 1.63 11.13
CA TRP A 23 -4.19 2.94 11.75
C TRP A 23 -4.90 2.89 13.10
N ASN A 24 -6.08 2.26 13.14
CA ASN A 24 -6.86 2.14 14.36
C ASN A 24 -6.12 1.32 15.42
N GLN A 25 -5.48 0.22 15.04
CA GLN A 25 -4.64 -0.57 15.95
C GLN A 25 -3.47 0.24 16.52
N ALA A 26 -2.80 1.05 15.69
CA ALA A 26 -1.73 1.92 16.14
C ALA A 26 -2.24 3.00 17.13
N GLU A 27 -3.45 3.52 16.94
CA GLU A 27 -4.09 4.43 17.90
C GLU A 27 -4.41 3.74 19.22
N GLU A 28 -5.10 2.60 19.18
CA GLU A 28 -5.47 1.84 20.38
C GLU A 28 -4.25 1.50 21.25
N LEU A 29 -3.14 1.09 20.62
CA LEU A 29 -1.89 0.75 21.31
C LEU A 29 -1.11 1.95 21.87
N SER A 30 -1.43 3.17 21.46
CA SER A 30 -0.72 4.39 21.90
C SER A 30 -1.61 5.39 22.65
N THR A 31 -2.90 5.08 22.86
CA THR A 31 -3.93 6.02 23.36
C THR A 31 -3.62 6.60 24.74
N PHE A 32 -2.86 5.90 25.59
CA PHE A 32 -2.56 6.34 26.96
C PHE A 32 -1.07 6.60 27.23
N ASP A 33 -0.21 6.41 26.22
CA ASP A 33 1.25 6.33 26.38
C ASP A 33 1.99 7.42 25.58
N TYR A 34 1.66 8.68 25.85
CA TYR A 34 2.17 9.85 25.10
C TYR A 34 3.70 10.01 25.09
N PHE A 35 4.41 9.40 26.05
CA PHE A 35 5.87 9.43 26.16
C PHE A 35 6.49 8.02 26.21
N ASP A 36 5.90 7.07 25.49
CA ASP A 36 6.41 5.70 25.38
C ASP A 36 6.82 5.35 23.94
N ILE A 37 7.62 4.30 23.80
CA ILE A 37 8.03 3.73 22.51
C ILE A 37 6.83 3.38 21.63
N ASN A 38 5.69 3.02 22.24
CA ASN A 38 4.44 2.73 21.53
C ASN A 38 3.93 3.94 20.74
N ALA A 39 4.01 5.16 21.27
CA ALA A 39 3.62 6.37 20.55
C ALA A 39 4.56 6.66 19.36
N LEU A 40 5.87 6.45 19.54
CA LEU A 40 6.85 6.60 18.46
C LEU A 40 6.60 5.58 17.34
N LEU A 41 6.38 4.31 17.69
CA LEU A 41 6.10 3.23 16.73
C LEU A 41 4.76 3.46 16.01
N ALA A 42 3.72 3.88 16.72
CA ALA A 42 2.43 4.23 16.13
C ALA A 42 2.57 5.39 15.14
N TYR A 43 3.35 6.42 15.49
CA TYR A 43 3.65 7.52 14.58
C TYR A 43 4.38 7.05 13.32
N LEU A 44 5.39 6.19 13.45
CA LEU A 44 6.11 5.62 12.30
C LEU A 44 5.19 4.82 11.38
N VAL A 45 4.27 4.02 11.93
CA VAL A 45 3.27 3.28 11.14
C VAL A 45 2.40 4.26 10.34
N LYS A 46 1.86 5.28 11.00
CA LYS A 46 1.00 6.29 10.37
C LYS A 46 1.71 7.04 9.25
N VAL A 47 2.96 7.49 9.49
CA VAL A 47 3.77 8.17 8.48
C VAL A 47 4.08 7.25 7.29
N ASN A 48 4.40 5.98 7.52
CA ASN A 48 4.65 5.03 6.43
C ASN A 48 3.41 4.80 5.56
N ILE A 49 2.22 4.74 6.15
CA ILE A 49 0.96 4.65 5.41
C ILE A 49 0.79 5.90 4.53
N VAL A 50 0.93 7.10 5.10
CA VAL A 50 0.84 8.36 4.33
C VAL A 50 1.90 8.43 3.23
N ALA A 51 3.14 8.05 3.52
CA ALA A 51 4.23 8.02 2.54
C ALA A 51 3.95 7.04 1.39
N ARG A 52 3.32 5.89 1.66
CA ARG A 52 2.92 4.92 0.64
C ARG A 52 1.87 5.51 -0.31
N TRP A 53 0.82 6.14 0.23
CA TRP A 53 -0.25 6.73 -0.57
C TRP A 53 0.17 7.99 -1.32
N THR A 54 1.05 8.81 -0.75
CA THR A 54 1.61 9.98 -1.44
C THR A 54 2.53 9.61 -2.61
N ARG A 55 3.17 8.44 -2.57
CA ARG A 55 3.95 7.89 -3.69
C ARG A 55 3.09 7.23 -4.76
N LEU A 56 1.80 7.00 -4.48
CA LEU A 56 0.81 6.52 -5.43
C LEU A 56 0.37 7.68 -6.34
N ASP A 57 1.33 8.23 -7.09
CA ASP A 57 1.12 9.24 -8.12
C ASP A 57 0.66 8.54 -9.40
N ASP A 58 -0.44 9.03 -9.98
CA ASP A 58 -1.02 8.50 -11.22
C ASP A 58 0.02 8.44 -12.35
N LYS A 59 0.98 9.37 -12.34
CA LYS A 59 2.11 9.39 -13.29
C LYS A 59 3.06 8.21 -13.09
N GLN A 60 3.44 7.91 -11.84
CA GLN A 60 4.27 6.77 -11.47
C GLN A 60 3.55 5.44 -11.74
N GLY A 61 2.24 5.38 -11.48
CA GLY A 61 1.41 4.23 -11.81
C GLY A 61 1.38 3.94 -13.31
N ARG A 62 1.20 4.98 -14.13
CA ARG A 62 1.24 4.89 -15.60
C ARG A 62 2.61 4.48 -16.12
N GLU A 63 3.69 4.98 -15.55
CA GLU A 63 5.06 4.57 -15.92
C GLU A 63 5.34 3.10 -15.58
N MET A 64 4.92 2.63 -14.39
CA MET A 64 5.06 1.23 -14.00
C MET A 64 4.26 0.32 -14.93
N LEU A 65 2.99 0.68 -15.21
CA LEU A 65 2.14 -0.06 -16.14
C LEU A 65 2.75 -0.11 -17.54
N HIS A 66 3.26 1.03 -18.04
CA HIS A 66 3.92 1.10 -19.33
C HIS A 66 5.13 0.18 -19.40
N ARG A 67 5.99 0.18 -18.37
CA ARG A 67 7.15 -0.74 -18.28
C ARG A 67 6.71 -2.20 -18.31
N LEU A 68 5.65 -2.55 -17.57
CA LEU A 68 5.09 -3.91 -17.57
C LEU A 68 4.59 -4.30 -18.97
N MET A 69 3.83 -3.42 -19.64
CA MET A 69 3.34 -3.69 -20.99
C MET A 69 4.48 -3.81 -22.01
N THR A 70 5.52 -2.97 -21.93
CA THR A 70 6.70 -3.08 -22.80
C THR A 70 7.50 -4.35 -22.53
N SER A 71 7.58 -4.80 -21.27
CA SER A 71 8.25 -6.07 -20.94
C SER A 71 7.46 -7.31 -21.39
N LEU A 72 6.15 -7.17 -21.59
CA LEU A 72 5.24 -8.21 -22.09
C LEU A 72 5.12 -8.21 -23.62
N ASP A 73 5.35 -7.05 -24.27
CA ASP A 73 5.47 -6.93 -25.73
C ASP A 73 6.74 -7.65 -26.19
N GLY A 74 6.62 -8.96 -26.38
CA GLY A 74 7.68 -9.95 -26.59
C GLY A 74 8.52 -9.78 -27.85
N LYS A 75 9.03 -8.57 -28.14
CA LYS A 75 10.09 -8.35 -29.14
C LYS A 75 11.36 -9.13 -28.81
N ASP A 76 11.59 -9.44 -27.54
CA ASP A 76 12.69 -10.31 -27.10
C ASP A 76 12.43 -11.81 -27.35
N LEU A 77 11.17 -12.21 -27.59
CA LEU A 77 10.81 -13.61 -27.94
C LEU A 77 10.82 -13.85 -29.46
N ILE A 78 10.71 -12.80 -30.27
CA ILE A 78 10.68 -12.89 -31.74
C ILE A 78 12.09 -12.92 -32.34
N ASN A 79 13.11 -12.39 -31.65
CA ASN A 79 14.51 -12.35 -32.12
C ASN A 79 15.35 -13.59 -31.79
N LYS A 80 14.72 -14.70 -31.38
CA LYS A 80 15.43 -15.94 -31.00
C LYS A 80 15.16 -17.14 -31.92
N GLN A 81 14.65 -16.91 -33.14
CA GLN A 81 14.59 -17.90 -34.22
C GLN A 81 15.62 -17.61 -35.31
#